data_AF-A0A0Q4J4U9-F1
#
_entry.id   AF-A0A0Q4J4U9-F1
#
_cell.length_a   1.000
_cell.length_b   1.000
_cell.length_c   1.000
_cell.angle_alpha   90.00
_cell.angle_beta   90.00
_cell.angle_gamma   90.00
#
_symmetry.space_group_name_H-M   'P 1'
#
loop_
_entity.id
_entity.type
_entity.pdbx_description
1 polymer ?
#
loop_
_entity_poly.entity_id
_entity_poly.type
_entity_poly.pdbx_seq_one_letter_code
_entity_poly.pdbx_strand_id
1 'polypeptide(L)'
;MKHSTKALLGYLRSWHLTSTGKQRNKGHYVDLTFCEFLNLFDTKQLQKLRIALMDGKIKEVQNETNEHALVLTWRSYAARSSEEFTSETAFVCTREESFKINRSGTGDTLRPSHVHNMSEGLKGRTLSDEHRANISEACKGVAKPTWSEEKREKFKAVAAKREAAKRAAREAAKGAGA
;
A
#
# COMPACT_ATOMS: atom_id res chain seq x y z
N MET A 1 12.27 -35.23 -20.85
CA MET A 1 11.99 -34.69 -19.49
C MET A 1 12.95 -33.58 -19.03
N LYS A 2 14.28 -33.64 -19.25
CA LYS A 2 15.25 -32.62 -18.77
C LYS A 2 15.00 -31.18 -19.28
N HIS A 3 14.46 -31.01 -20.49
CA HIS A 3 14.18 -29.69 -21.06
C HIS A 3 13.04 -28.93 -20.35
N SER A 4 12.04 -29.65 -19.83
CA SER A 4 10.88 -29.05 -19.15
C SER A 4 11.27 -28.39 -17.82
N THR A 5 12.16 -29.04 -17.04
CA THR A 5 12.69 -28.47 -15.79
C THR A 5 13.55 -27.24 -16.05
N LYS A 6 14.36 -27.24 -17.11
CA LYS A 6 15.20 -26.08 -17.48
C LYS A 6 14.34 -24.87 -17.87
N ALA A 7 13.28 -25.08 -18.64
CA ALA A 7 12.35 -24.03 -19.04
C ALA A 7 11.62 -23.43 -17.82
N LEU A 8 11.13 -24.27 -16.89
CA LEU A 8 10.52 -23.81 -15.66
C LEU A 8 11.48 -22.98 -14.80
N LEU A 9 12.71 -23.46 -14.59
CA LEU A 9 13.70 -22.72 -13.81
C LEU A 9 14.07 -21.38 -14.47
N GLY A 10 14.16 -21.34 -15.80
CA GLY A 10 14.39 -20.09 -16.55
C GLY A 10 13.26 -19.08 -16.34
N TYR A 11 12.02 -19.53 -16.44
CA TYR A 11 10.83 -18.71 -16.16
C TYR A 11 10.84 -18.19 -14.72
N LEU A 12 11.06 -19.06 -13.74
CA LEU A 12 11.06 -18.70 -12.32
C LEU A 12 12.19 -17.72 -11.97
N ARG A 13 13.39 -17.85 -12.58
CA ARG A 13 14.48 -16.86 -12.41
C ARG A 13 14.09 -15.49 -12.93
N SER A 14 13.51 -15.43 -14.13
CA SER A 14 13.03 -14.18 -14.70
C SER A 14 11.95 -13.53 -13.82
N TRP A 15 11.02 -14.34 -13.32
CA TRP A 15 9.96 -13.88 -12.43
C TRP A 15 10.50 -13.38 -11.08
N HIS A 16 11.46 -14.08 -10.48
CA HIS A 16 12.15 -13.65 -9.25
C HIS A 16 12.83 -12.29 -9.44
N LEU A 17 13.60 -12.13 -10.52
CA LEU A 17 14.30 -10.88 -10.83
C LEU A 17 13.31 -9.72 -11.01
N THR A 18 12.25 -9.95 -11.78
CA THR A 18 11.23 -8.94 -12.05
C THR A 18 10.48 -8.54 -10.78
N SER A 19 10.08 -9.52 -9.96
CA SER A 19 9.29 -9.26 -8.75
C SER A 19 10.11 -8.58 -7.67
N THR A 20 11.34 -9.06 -7.41
CA THR A 20 12.23 -8.44 -6.42
C THR A 20 12.68 -7.05 -6.87
N GLY A 21 12.95 -6.84 -8.17
CA GLY A 21 13.22 -5.51 -8.73
C GLY A 21 12.08 -4.53 -8.51
N LYS A 22 10.82 -4.96 -8.71
CA LYS A 22 9.64 -4.15 -8.41
C LYS A 22 9.53 -3.75 -6.93
N GLN A 23 9.92 -4.63 -6.00
CA GLN A 23 9.92 -4.30 -4.57
C GLN A 23 11.03 -3.29 -4.23
N ARG A 24 12.25 -3.46 -4.78
CA ARG A 24 13.34 -2.49 -4.62
C ARG A 24 12.98 -1.10 -5.15
N ASN A 25 12.35 -1.04 -6.32
CA ASN A 25 11.90 0.23 -6.92
C ASN A 25 10.83 0.95 -6.07
N LYS A 26 10.14 0.24 -5.17
CA LYS A 26 9.20 0.82 -4.21
C LYS A 26 9.86 1.25 -2.90
N GLY A 27 11.18 1.10 -2.78
CA GLY A 27 11.95 1.45 -1.59
C GLY A 27 12.03 0.35 -0.53
N HIS A 28 11.54 -0.86 -0.81
CA HIS A 28 11.64 -1.97 0.15
C HIS A 28 13.05 -2.55 0.19
N TYR A 29 13.50 -2.94 1.38
CA TYR A 29 14.68 -3.79 1.53
C TYR A 29 14.34 -5.19 1.03
N VAL A 30 15.17 -5.78 0.16
CA VAL A 30 14.87 -7.08 -0.46
C VAL A 30 16.03 -8.04 -0.25
N ASP A 31 15.82 -8.99 0.64
CA ASP A 31 16.74 -10.09 0.94
C ASP A 31 16.01 -11.43 0.76
N LEU A 32 15.73 -11.74 -0.50
CA LEU A 32 15.10 -13.00 -0.92
C LEU A 32 15.93 -13.58 -2.03
N THR A 33 16.74 -14.59 -1.72
CA THR A 33 17.55 -15.30 -2.72
C THR A 33 16.66 -16.11 -3.67
N PHE A 34 17.22 -16.53 -4.81
CA PHE A 34 16.47 -17.37 -5.74
C PHE A 34 16.12 -18.74 -5.14
N CYS A 35 16.99 -19.32 -4.32
CA CYS A 35 16.75 -20.58 -3.64
C CYS A 35 15.60 -20.49 -2.64
N GLU A 36 15.59 -19.44 -1.81
CA GLU A 36 14.48 -19.19 -0.89
C GLU A 36 13.17 -18.92 -1.63
N PHE A 37 13.23 -18.16 -2.73
CA PHE A 37 12.07 -17.94 -3.59
C PHE A 37 11.48 -19.25 -4.13
N LEU A 38 12.31 -20.20 -4.55
CA LEU A 38 11.83 -21.53 -4.98
C LEU A 38 11.13 -22.29 -3.85
N ASN A 39 11.62 -22.15 -2.61
CA ASN A 39 11.03 -22.78 -1.43
C ASN A 39 9.68 -22.16 -1.02
N LEU A 40 9.27 -21.03 -1.60
CA LEU A 40 7.95 -20.44 -1.37
C LEU A 40 6.83 -21.17 -2.13
N PHE A 41 7.17 -21.97 -3.13
CA PHE A 41 6.18 -22.69 -3.94
C PHE A 41 5.88 -24.07 -3.37
N ASP A 42 4.61 -24.46 -3.44
CA ASP A 42 4.24 -25.85 -3.26
C ASP A 42 4.49 -26.69 -4.54
N THR A 43 4.57 -28.02 -4.38
CA THR A 43 4.83 -28.94 -5.50
C THR A 43 3.74 -28.88 -6.58
N LYS A 44 2.47 -28.63 -6.20
CA LYS A 44 1.35 -28.57 -7.14
C LYS A 44 1.40 -27.30 -7.99
N GLN A 45 1.77 -26.17 -7.40
CA GLN A 45 2.00 -24.89 -8.06
C GLN A 45 3.12 -25.03 -9.10
N LEU A 46 4.26 -25.61 -8.70
CA LEU A 46 5.37 -25.87 -9.63
C LEU A 46 4.95 -26.79 -10.78
N GLN A 47 4.17 -27.85 -10.50
CA GLN A 47 3.66 -28.75 -11.52
C GLN A 47 2.68 -28.05 -12.48
N LYS A 48 1.78 -27.21 -11.96
CA LYS A 48 0.82 -26.42 -12.77
C LYS A 48 1.56 -25.47 -13.71
N LEU A 49 2.56 -24.75 -13.21
CA LEU A 49 3.41 -23.87 -14.02
C LEU A 49 4.18 -24.65 -15.09
N ARG A 50 4.72 -25.82 -14.72
CA ARG A 50 5.43 -26.70 -15.64
C ARG A 50 4.54 -27.13 -16.81
N ILE A 51 3.32 -27.58 -16.53
CA ILE A 51 2.36 -28.02 -17.56
C ILE A 51 1.98 -26.83 -18.44
N ALA A 52 1.66 -25.67 -17.85
CA ALA A 52 1.31 -24.47 -18.60
C ALA A 52 2.45 -24.00 -19.54
N LEU A 53 3.71 -24.14 -19.13
CA LEU A 53 4.87 -23.86 -19.98
C LEU A 53 5.00 -24.87 -21.13
N MET A 54 4.81 -26.17 -20.86
CA MET A 54 4.87 -27.21 -21.88
C MET A 54 3.77 -27.05 -22.94
N ASP A 55 2.58 -26.63 -22.51
CA ASP A 55 1.43 -26.41 -23.38
C ASP A 55 1.46 -25.03 -24.09
N GLY A 56 2.46 -24.19 -23.80
CA GLY A 56 2.56 -22.82 -24.35
C GLY A 56 1.54 -21.82 -23.77
N LYS A 57 0.78 -22.21 -22.74
CA LYS A 57 -0.32 -21.44 -22.14
C LYS A 57 0.08 -20.60 -20.93
N ILE A 58 1.37 -20.49 -20.62
CA ILE A 58 1.84 -19.77 -19.42
C ILE A 58 1.32 -18.33 -19.36
N LYS A 59 1.21 -17.64 -20.51
CA LYS A 59 0.72 -16.26 -20.59
C LYS A 59 -0.77 -16.15 -20.24
N GLU A 60 -1.56 -17.17 -20.53
CA GLU A 60 -2.99 -17.23 -20.20
C GLU A 60 -3.18 -17.56 -18.71
N VAL A 61 -2.42 -18.54 -18.22
CA VAL A 61 -2.48 -18.99 -16.82
C VAL A 61 -1.95 -17.94 -15.85
N GLN A 62 -0.93 -17.17 -16.23
CA GLN A 62 -0.33 -16.11 -15.43
C GLN A 62 -0.71 -14.71 -15.93
N ASN A 63 -1.86 -14.59 -16.58
CA ASN A 63 -2.42 -13.31 -16.97
C ASN A 63 -2.78 -12.48 -15.73
N GLU A 64 -2.61 -11.16 -15.79
CA GLU A 64 -2.99 -10.26 -14.71
C GLU A 64 -4.49 -10.25 -14.41
N THR A 65 -5.35 -10.52 -15.39
CA THR A 65 -6.81 -10.60 -15.17
C THR A 65 -7.23 -11.91 -14.54
N ASN A 66 -6.36 -12.92 -14.49
CA ASN A 66 -6.66 -14.22 -13.91
C ASN A 66 -6.49 -14.19 -12.40
N GLU A 67 -7.58 -14.39 -11.67
CA GLU A 67 -7.62 -14.41 -10.21
C GLU A 67 -6.78 -15.55 -9.61
N HIS A 68 -6.64 -16.65 -10.35
CA HIS A 68 -5.86 -17.82 -9.96
C HIS A 68 -4.41 -17.80 -10.48
N ALA A 69 -3.98 -16.70 -11.11
CA ALA A 69 -2.57 -16.48 -11.40
C ALA A 69 -1.79 -16.40 -10.08
N LEU A 70 -0.56 -16.92 -10.09
CA LEU A 70 0.28 -16.92 -8.90
C LEU A 70 1.03 -15.60 -8.82
N VAL A 71 1.13 -15.06 -7.61
CA VAL A 71 1.82 -13.79 -7.35
C VAL A 71 2.78 -13.95 -6.19
N LEU A 72 3.94 -13.31 -6.30
CA LEU A 72 4.86 -13.14 -5.18
C LEU A 72 4.42 -11.89 -4.40
N THR A 73 3.97 -12.10 -3.16
CA THR A 73 3.34 -11.07 -2.34
C THR A 73 3.83 -11.14 -0.89
N TRP A 74 3.33 -10.24 -0.05
CA TRP A 74 3.58 -10.23 1.38
C TRP A 74 2.66 -11.22 2.11
N ARG A 75 3.21 -11.92 3.11
CA ARG A 75 2.47 -12.89 3.95
C ARG A 75 1.32 -12.27 4.73
N SER A 76 1.45 -11.00 5.11
CA SER A 76 0.45 -10.30 5.89
C SER A 76 0.59 -8.80 5.74
N TYR A 77 -0.43 -8.07 6.18
CA TYR A 77 -0.37 -6.62 6.29
C TYR A 77 0.79 -6.16 7.18
N ALA A 78 1.06 -6.87 8.27
CA ALA A 78 2.15 -6.58 9.21
C ALA A 78 3.54 -6.83 8.58
N ALA A 79 3.72 -7.94 7.87
CA ALA A 79 4.94 -8.23 7.12
C ALA A 79 5.24 -7.12 6.10
N ARG A 80 4.22 -6.62 5.41
CA ARG A 80 4.39 -5.48 4.50
C ARG A 80 4.79 -4.18 5.21
N SER A 81 4.41 -4.02 6.47
CA SER A 81 4.77 -2.84 7.27
C SER A 81 6.19 -2.89 7.83
N SER A 82 6.87 -4.04 7.82
CA SER A 82 8.31 -4.11 8.18
C SER A 82 9.22 -3.57 7.08
N GLU A 83 8.71 -3.42 5.85
CA GLU A 83 9.46 -2.97 4.66
C GLU A 83 10.62 -3.90 4.23
N GLU A 84 10.79 -5.03 4.90
CA GLU A 84 11.79 -6.06 4.63
C GLU A 84 11.16 -7.26 3.89
N PHE A 85 11.50 -7.43 2.61
CA PHE A 85 11.00 -8.50 1.74
C PHE A 85 11.96 -9.69 1.74
N THR A 86 11.73 -10.64 2.65
CA THR A 86 12.57 -11.81 2.93
C THR A 86 11.79 -13.12 2.74
N SER A 87 12.43 -14.28 2.96
CA SER A 87 11.76 -15.58 2.92
C SER A 87 10.67 -15.76 3.99
N GLU A 88 10.81 -15.04 5.12
CA GLU A 88 9.83 -15.02 6.21
C GLU A 88 8.64 -14.11 5.91
N THR A 89 8.84 -12.98 5.23
CA THR A 89 7.78 -12.00 4.98
C THR A 89 7.13 -12.14 3.61
N ALA A 90 7.80 -12.78 2.65
CA ALA A 90 7.29 -13.05 1.32
C ALA A 90 6.59 -14.42 1.23
N PHE A 91 5.63 -14.53 0.32
CA PHE A 91 4.91 -15.77 0.03
C PHE A 91 4.34 -15.77 -1.39
N VAL A 92 4.10 -16.97 -1.93
CA VAL A 92 3.47 -17.16 -3.23
C VAL A 92 2.07 -17.72 -3.05
N CYS A 93 1.08 -16.98 -3.51
CA CYS A 93 -0.32 -17.39 -3.48
C CYS A 93 -1.04 -16.95 -4.75
N THR A 94 -2.32 -17.29 -4.86
CA THR A 94 -3.15 -16.76 -5.94
C THR A 94 -3.37 -15.25 -5.79
N ARG A 95 -3.66 -14.57 -6.89
CA ARG A 95 -3.93 -13.12 -6.90
C ARG A 95 -5.14 -12.78 -6.01
N GLU A 96 -6.16 -13.62 -6.03
CA GLU A 96 -7.33 -13.51 -5.15
C GLU A 96 -6.95 -13.58 -3.66
N GLU A 97 -6.15 -14.57 -3.27
CA GLU A 97 -5.68 -14.71 -1.88
C GLU A 97 -4.81 -13.53 -1.46
N SER A 98 -3.89 -13.09 -2.33
CA SER A 98 -3.07 -11.91 -2.08
C SER A 98 -3.93 -10.68 -1.80
N PHE A 99 -5.03 -10.50 -2.54
CA PHE A 99 -5.96 -9.40 -2.34
C PHE A 99 -6.63 -9.47 -0.96
N LYS A 100 -7.04 -10.66 -0.52
CA LYS A 100 -7.66 -10.86 0.81
C LYS A 100 -6.66 -10.59 1.94
N ILE A 101 -5.44 -11.12 1.85
CA ILE A 101 -4.41 -11.07 2.90
C ILE A 101 -3.85 -9.65 3.11
N ASN A 102 -3.75 -8.84 2.06
CA ASN A 102 -3.09 -7.54 2.11
C ASN A 102 -4.03 -6.34 2.36
N ARG A 103 -5.33 -6.58 2.54
CA ARG A 103 -6.27 -5.54 2.95
C ARG A 103 -6.15 -5.31 4.46
N SER A 104 -6.23 -4.04 4.85
CA SER A 104 -6.42 -3.68 6.26
C SER A 104 -7.79 -4.16 6.71
N GLY A 105 -7.84 -4.92 7.79
CA GLY A 105 -9.05 -5.33 8.46
C GLY A 105 -9.58 -4.25 9.41
N THR A 106 -10.77 -4.50 9.96
CA THR A 106 -11.32 -3.65 11.03
C THR A 106 -10.42 -3.71 12.26
N GLY A 107 -9.95 -2.55 12.73
CA GLY A 107 -9.07 -2.44 13.89
C GLY A 107 -7.58 -2.33 13.54
N ASP A 108 -7.19 -2.54 12.29
CA ASP A 108 -5.80 -2.34 11.86
C ASP A 108 -5.44 -0.86 11.85
N THR A 109 -4.26 -0.54 12.41
CA THR A 109 -3.68 0.80 12.24
C THR A 109 -3.15 0.93 10.82
N LEU A 110 -3.63 1.94 10.09
CA LEU A 110 -3.17 2.20 8.73
C LEU A 110 -1.69 2.60 8.71
N ARG A 111 -0.95 2.09 7.73
CA ARG A 111 0.45 2.43 7.51
C ARG A 111 0.66 3.95 7.38
N PRO A 112 1.78 4.52 7.88
CA PRO A 112 2.08 5.95 7.75
C PRO A 112 2.00 6.45 6.30
N SER A 113 2.53 5.68 5.34
CA SER A 113 2.44 6.00 3.91
C SER A 113 1.01 6.02 3.39
N HIS A 114 0.14 5.15 3.89
CA HIS A 114 -1.27 5.12 3.53
C HIS A 114 -2.01 6.33 4.10
N VAL A 115 -1.75 6.66 5.37
CA VAL A 115 -2.28 7.87 6.02
C VAL A 115 -1.82 9.12 5.29
N HIS A 116 -0.54 9.20 4.92
CA HIS A 116 0.02 10.30 4.15
C HIS A 116 -0.66 10.44 2.79
N ASN A 117 -0.77 9.37 2.01
CA ASN A 117 -1.40 9.40 0.69
C ASN A 117 -2.87 9.82 0.74
N MET A 118 -3.62 9.33 1.74
CA MET A 118 -4.99 9.78 1.97
C MET A 118 -5.03 11.27 2.35
N SER A 119 -4.11 11.72 3.21
CA SER A 119 -4.03 13.12 3.62
C SER A 119 -3.74 14.03 2.42
N GLU A 120 -2.78 13.67 1.56
CA GLU A 120 -2.47 14.42 0.34
C GLU A 120 -3.65 14.43 -0.64
N GLY A 121 -4.31 13.29 -0.86
CA GLY A 121 -5.47 13.20 -1.77
C GLY A 121 -6.70 13.98 -1.29
N LEU A 122 -6.84 14.20 0.01
CA LEU A 122 -7.92 15.01 0.59
C LEU A 122 -7.54 16.48 0.75
N LYS A 123 -6.25 16.81 0.78
CA LYS A 123 -5.76 18.18 0.95
C LYS A 123 -6.17 19.02 -0.26
N GLY A 124 -6.83 20.16 -0.01
CA GLY A 124 -7.25 21.08 -1.06
C GLY A 124 -8.48 20.64 -1.88
N ARG A 125 -9.04 19.45 -1.62
CA ARG A 125 -10.27 19.00 -2.28
C ARG A 125 -11.45 19.84 -1.81
N THR A 126 -12.07 20.58 -2.72
CA THR A 126 -13.31 21.33 -2.47
C THR A 126 -14.52 20.40 -2.54
N LEU A 127 -15.42 20.54 -1.58
CA LEU A 127 -16.71 19.84 -1.58
C LEU A 127 -17.66 20.54 -2.57
N SER A 128 -18.48 19.77 -3.29
CA SER A 128 -19.50 20.32 -4.18
C SER A 128 -20.57 21.09 -3.38
N ASP A 129 -21.29 22.00 -4.04
CA ASP A 129 -22.35 22.76 -3.37
C ASP A 129 -23.48 21.87 -2.86
N GLU A 130 -23.83 20.82 -3.60
CA GLU A 130 -24.78 19.78 -3.15
C GLU A 130 -24.28 19.09 -1.86
N HIS A 131 -23.00 18.71 -1.82
CA HIS A 131 -22.42 18.09 -0.64
C HIS A 131 -22.42 19.04 0.57
N ARG A 132 -22.14 20.33 0.34
CA ARG A 132 -22.22 21.37 1.39
C ARG A 132 -23.65 21.59 1.89
N ALA A 133 -24.63 21.59 0.98
CA ALA A 133 -26.05 21.71 1.34
C ALA A 133 -26.50 20.54 2.21
N ASN A 134 -26.13 19.30 1.84
CA ASN A 134 -26.44 18.09 2.61
C ASN A 134 -25.83 18.14 4.02
N ILE A 135 -24.57 18.58 4.17
CA ILE A 135 -23.96 18.78 5.50
C ILE A 135 -24.74 19.83 6.30
N SER A 136 -25.11 20.94 5.67
CA SER A 136 -25.83 22.04 6.32
C SER A 136 -27.21 21.60 6.81
N GLU A 137 -27.93 20.82 6.03
CA GLU A 137 -29.22 20.26 6.41
C GLU A 137 -29.08 19.28 7.58
N ALA A 138 -28.13 18.35 7.49
CA ALA A 138 -27.86 17.38 8.55
C ALA A 138 -27.42 18.04 9.87
N CYS A 139 -26.76 19.19 9.83
CA CYS A 139 -26.34 19.93 11.01
C CYS A 139 -27.44 20.83 11.60
N LYS A 140 -28.52 21.10 10.88
CA LYS A 140 -29.57 22.03 11.32
C LYS A 140 -30.39 21.39 12.44
N GLY A 141 -30.52 22.07 13.58
CA GLY A 141 -31.26 21.59 14.74
C GLY A 141 -30.54 20.54 15.61
N VAL A 142 -29.34 20.11 15.23
CA VAL A 142 -28.54 19.19 16.05
C VAL A 142 -27.85 19.96 17.18
N ALA A 143 -28.17 19.62 18.42
CA ALA A 143 -27.52 20.19 19.60
C ALA A 143 -26.02 19.82 19.60
N LYS A 144 -25.15 20.83 19.52
CA LYS A 144 -23.70 20.63 19.59
C LYS A 144 -23.27 20.60 21.06
N PRO A 145 -22.40 19.64 21.46
CA PRO A 145 -21.90 19.62 22.83
C PRO A 145 -21.15 20.91 23.15
N THR A 146 -21.38 21.44 24.35
CA THR A 146 -20.63 22.58 24.87
C THR A 146 -19.15 22.21 24.98
N TRP A 147 -18.28 23.15 24.60
CA TRP A 147 -16.84 22.89 24.65
C TRP A 147 -16.36 22.87 26.09
N SER A 148 -15.65 21.81 26.49
CA SER A 148 -14.91 21.76 27.75
C SER A 148 -13.82 22.83 27.79
N GLU A 149 -13.44 23.27 28.98
CA GLU A 149 -12.34 24.23 29.18
C GLU A 149 -11.03 23.75 28.55
N GLU A 150 -10.69 22.48 28.73
CA GLU A 150 -9.50 21.87 28.13
C GLU A 150 -9.50 21.96 26.59
N LYS A 151 -10.66 21.75 25.95
CA LYS A 151 -10.79 21.95 24.48
C LYS A 151 -10.61 23.42 24.12
N ARG A 152 -11.22 24.35 24.86
CA ARG A 152 -11.08 25.79 24.60
C ARG A 152 -9.62 26.24 24.68
N GLU A 153 -8.86 25.78 25.67
CA GLU A 153 -7.44 26.09 25.81
C GLU A 153 -6.60 25.53 24.67
N LYS A 154 -6.82 24.26 24.29
CA LYS A 154 -6.16 23.65 23.12
C LYS A 154 -6.40 24.45 21.85
N PHE A 155 -7.64 24.89 21.60
CA PHE A 155 -7.95 25.72 20.44
C PHE A 155 -7.33 27.11 20.51
N LYS A 156 -7.31 27.77 21.69
CA LYS A 156 -6.60 29.04 21.89
C LYS A 156 -5.11 28.91 21.60
N ALA A 157 -4.46 27.86 22.10
CA ALA A 157 -3.04 27.60 21.86
C ALA A 157 -2.75 27.37 20.37
N VAL A 158 -3.60 26.63 19.66
CA VAL A 158 -3.47 26.43 18.20
C VAL A 158 -3.66 27.74 17.45
N ALA A 159 -4.62 28.58 17.84
CA ALA A 159 -4.84 29.89 17.24
C ALA A 159 -3.63 30.82 17.43
N ALA A 160 -3.08 30.87 18.65
CA ALA A 160 -1.86 31.64 18.95
C ALA A 160 -0.66 31.17 18.12
N LYS A 161 -0.46 29.85 17.98
CA LYS A 161 0.59 29.30 17.11
C LYS A 161 0.40 29.67 15.64
N ARG A 162 -0.84 29.64 15.14
CA ARG A 162 -1.15 30.06 13.76
C ARG A 162 -0.88 31.53 13.54
N GLU A 163 -1.24 32.40 14.48
CA GLU A 163 -0.96 33.84 14.37
C GLU A 163 0.54 34.14 14.47
N ALA A 164 1.28 33.47 15.36
CA ALA A 164 2.72 33.57 15.41
C ALA A 164 3.39 33.12 14.09
N ALA A 165 2.94 32.00 13.51
CA ALA A 165 3.45 31.52 12.23
C ALA A 165 3.13 32.49 11.07
N LYS A 166 1.91 33.05 11.03
CA LYS A 166 1.54 34.08 10.04
C LYS A 166 2.39 35.35 10.20
N ARG A 167 2.64 35.77 11.44
CA ARG A 167 3.47 36.95 11.73
C ARG A 167 4.92 36.73 11.29
N ALA A 168 5.51 35.58 11.64
CA ALA A 168 6.85 35.20 11.19
C ALA A 168 6.94 35.14 9.66
N ALA A 169 5.93 34.58 8.98
CA ALA A 169 5.88 34.56 7.51
C ALA A 169 5.79 35.97 6.90
N ARG A 170 5.03 36.89 7.51
CA ARG A 170 4.95 38.29 7.09
C ARG A 170 6.27 39.04 7.30
N GLU A 171 6.97 38.79 8.42
CA GLU A 171 8.27 39.40 8.73
C GLU A 171 9.36 38.86 7.78
N ALA A 172 9.38 37.55 7.50
CA ALA A 172 10.27 36.95 6.51
C ALA A 172 10.04 37.48 5.09
N ALA A 173 8.78 37.68 4.69
CA ALA A 173 8.43 38.25 3.38
C ALA A 173 8.86 39.72 3.23
N LYS A 174 8.91 40.49 4.33
CA LYS A 174 9.41 41.88 4.33
C LYS A 174 10.93 41.96 4.25
N GLY A 175 11.66 41.00 4.83
CA GLY A 175 13.12 40.95 4.77
C GLY A 175 13.69 40.49 3.42
N ALA A 176 12.92 39.74 2.62
CA ALA A 176 13.36 39.27 1.30
C ALA A 176 13.11 40.28 0.15
N GLY A 177 12.49 41.43 0.45
CA GLY A 177 12.21 42.50 -0.51
C GLY A 177 12.97 43.80 -0.26
N ALA A 178 14.03 43.75 0.55
CA ALA A 178 14.91 44.88 0.88
C ALA A 178 16.33 44.62 0.33
#